data_AF-A0A1D2A1C7-F1
#
_entry.id   AF-A0A1D2A1C7-F1
#
_cell.length_a   1.000
_cell.length_b   1.000
_cell.length_c   1.000
_cell.angle_alpha   90.00
_cell.angle_beta   90.00
_cell.angle_gamma   90.00
#
_symmetry.space_group_name_H-M   'P 1'
#
loop_
_entity.id
_entity.type
_entity.pdbx_description
1 polymer ?
#
loop_
_entity_poly.entity_id
_entity_poly.type
_entity_poly.pdbx_seq_one_letter_code
_entity_poly.pdbx_strand_id
1 'polypeptide(L)'
;PFQGRAREGGWVCREGDRGWLGCVGKSDESHPRAATVPLPTGALGTRGGFLGEAHSLSSVLQALGVPPLDDPTATPPPFNPPTRPSSSLAARSPEDYEPWAAALPYLERVAQLAPCSTLWQNYLAQTLFNTFLRQDAGGQANTSTAPPPLAFSFDAPSPEGAGVGQRLLRPAILAAAGRYGHLAITAQALELVPNLTASSVDPDARSALLATAVRAGHRDVWEGVHRLYLAADAADERERTLRALAAAPGAAADPLDWSLGPEVRAQDMATVIVTAARARPDTPSLVWAWLGRKWRPVSEKLGGGNEGARRMGSLLESVASLFSNQTAIPEVEAVFAASRGVVTEGIYLERARETIETNAVWVTAHGSKLCTWAAQHAKLKP
;
A
#
# COMPACT_ATOMS: atom_id res chain seq x y z
N PRO A 1 32.10 -33.49 20.17
CA PRO A 1 33.36 -33.23 19.43
C PRO A 1 33.08 -32.61 18.06
N PHE A 2 33.01 -31.28 18.00
CA PHE A 2 33.43 -30.46 16.86
C PHE A 2 33.57 -29.02 17.38
N GLN A 3 34.80 -28.64 17.74
CA GLN A 3 35.24 -27.26 17.87
C GLN A 3 35.66 -26.77 16.48
N GLY A 4 35.36 -25.51 16.13
CA GLY A 4 35.93 -24.91 14.92
C GLY A 4 35.41 -23.54 14.49
N ARG A 5 35.85 -22.49 15.19
CA ARG A 5 36.13 -21.10 14.74
C ARG A 5 35.04 -20.24 14.07
N ALA A 6 34.70 -19.17 14.78
CA ALA A 6 34.12 -17.93 14.25
C ALA A 6 35.18 -17.01 13.61
N ARG A 7 34.77 -16.29 12.54
CA ARG A 7 35.18 -14.96 12.00
C ARG A 7 34.65 -14.93 10.55
N GLU A 8 33.86 -13.97 10.05
CA GLU A 8 33.69 -12.52 10.30
C GLU A 8 32.20 -12.13 10.15
N GLY A 9 31.76 -11.11 10.90
CA GLY A 9 30.39 -10.57 10.85
C GLY A 9 29.82 -10.34 12.26
N GLY A 10 30.22 -9.25 12.90
CA GLY A 10 29.93 -8.96 14.30
C GLY A 10 28.45 -8.69 14.58
N TRP A 11 27.74 -9.73 15.05
CA TRP A 11 26.44 -9.61 15.70
C TRP A 11 26.51 -10.31 17.07
N VAL A 12 26.11 -9.60 18.13
CA VAL A 12 25.91 -10.21 19.45
C VAL A 12 24.42 -10.25 19.71
N CYS A 13 23.87 -11.46 19.84
CA CYS A 13 22.46 -11.67 20.18
C CYS A 13 22.37 -12.10 21.66
N ARG A 14 21.43 -11.53 22.41
CA ARG A 14 21.06 -12.01 23.75
C ARG A 14 19.60 -12.44 23.77
N GLU A 15 19.37 -13.57 24.44
CA GLU A 15 18.06 -14.12 24.72
C GLU A 15 17.52 -13.48 26.01
N GLY A 16 16.31 -12.93 25.97
CA GLY A 16 15.61 -12.41 27.15
C GLY A 16 14.37 -13.25 27.46
N ASP A 17 14.01 -13.33 28.74
CA ASP A 17 12.97 -14.19 29.35
C ASP A 17 11.53 -14.04 28.80
N ARG A 18 11.32 -13.27 27.72
CA ARG A 18 10.04 -13.17 26.99
C ARG A 18 10.14 -13.56 25.51
N GLY A 19 11.16 -14.33 25.13
CA GLY A 19 11.22 -15.00 23.82
C GLY A 19 11.48 -14.09 22.61
N TRP A 20 11.95 -12.85 22.81
CA TRP A 20 12.37 -11.97 21.73
C TRP A 20 13.90 -11.98 21.60
N LEU A 21 14.39 -12.29 20.39
CA LEU A 21 15.81 -12.20 20.03
C LEU A 21 16.13 -10.77 19.58
N GLY A 22 16.95 -10.07 20.36
CA GLY A 22 17.55 -8.80 19.96
C GLY A 22 19.00 -9.01 19.52
N CYS A 23 19.34 -8.61 18.29
CA CYS A 23 20.72 -8.61 17.79
C CYS A 23 21.15 -7.17 17.46
N VAL A 24 22.31 -6.76 17.97
CA VAL A 24 22.91 -5.43 17.71
C VAL A 24 24.22 -5.62 16.96
N GLY A 25 24.36 -4.97 15.80
CA GLY A 25 25.59 -4.93 15.00
C GLY A 25 26.39 -3.66 15.27
N LYS A 26 27.72 -3.76 15.38
CA LYS A 26 28.62 -2.60 15.44
C LYS A 26 28.78 -2.02 14.02
N SER A 27 28.52 -0.72 13.87
CA SER A 27 28.81 0.05 12.65
C SER A 27 30.27 0.50 12.63
N ASP A 28 31.01 0.15 11.57
CA ASP A 28 32.27 0.84 11.22
C ASP A 28 31.97 2.05 10.33
N GLU A 29 32.59 3.18 10.67
CA GLU A 29 32.54 4.45 9.97
C GLU A 29 33.29 4.37 8.63
N SER A 30 32.58 4.38 7.51
CA SER A 30 32.98 5.06 6.26
C SER A 30 31.95 4.80 5.14
N HIS A 31 31.37 5.90 4.63
CA HIS A 31 30.38 6.01 3.54
C HIS A 31 28.92 5.66 3.89
N PRO A 32 27.98 6.64 3.84
CA PRO A 32 26.57 6.37 4.03
C PRO A 32 26.03 5.69 2.77
N ARG A 33 25.86 4.36 2.81
CA ARG A 33 24.96 3.68 1.88
C ARG A 33 23.54 4.15 2.21
N ALA A 34 22.87 4.76 1.24
CA ALA A 34 21.44 5.06 1.31
C ALA A 34 20.70 3.73 1.53
N ALA A 35 20.30 3.48 2.78
CA ALA A 35 19.37 2.42 3.11
C ALA A 35 18.01 2.90 2.61
N THR A 36 17.60 2.39 1.45
CA THR A 36 16.22 2.50 0.97
C THR A 36 15.34 2.02 2.11
N VAL A 37 14.59 2.92 2.74
CA VAL A 37 13.57 2.52 3.71
C VAL A 37 12.53 1.75 2.88
N PRO A 38 12.35 0.44 3.13
CA PRO A 38 11.23 -0.24 2.53
C PRO A 38 9.97 0.37 3.15
N LEU A 39 9.17 1.09 2.34
CA LEU A 39 7.74 1.22 2.63
C LEU A 39 7.25 -0.19 3.01
N PRO A 40 6.51 -0.35 4.12
CA PRO A 40 6.18 -1.67 4.68
C PRO A 40 5.26 -2.41 3.70
N THR A 41 5.88 -3.04 2.72
CA THR A 41 5.32 -3.99 1.76
C THR A 41 5.98 -5.36 1.94
N GLY A 42 7.03 -5.43 2.78
CA GLY A 42 7.80 -6.64 3.08
C GLY A 42 7.18 -7.60 4.11
N ALA A 43 5.98 -7.32 4.63
CA ALA A 43 5.27 -8.21 5.56
C ALA A 43 4.07 -8.94 4.90
N LEU A 44 4.09 -9.13 3.57
CA LEU A 44 3.00 -9.78 2.83
C LEU A 44 3.20 -11.29 2.60
N GLY A 45 4.14 -11.92 3.32
CA GLY A 45 4.42 -13.36 3.23
C GLY A 45 4.33 -14.14 4.55
N THR A 46 3.95 -13.51 5.68
CA THR A 46 3.98 -14.18 6.98
C THR A 46 2.59 -14.25 7.62
N ARG A 47 2.07 -15.49 7.64
CA ARG A 47 1.11 -16.09 8.58
C ARG A 47 -0.15 -15.29 8.96
N GLY A 48 -1.28 -15.87 8.60
CA GLY A 48 -2.58 -15.63 9.21
C GLY A 48 -3.38 -14.56 8.49
N GLY A 49 -4.62 -14.88 8.13
CA GLY A 49 -5.60 -13.85 7.78
C GLY A 49 -5.56 -12.76 8.85
N PHE A 50 -5.44 -11.51 8.43
CA PHE A 50 -5.39 -10.29 9.27
C PHE A 50 -6.63 -10.10 10.19
N LEU A 51 -7.54 -11.07 10.24
CA LEU A 51 -8.75 -11.07 11.06
C LEU A 51 -8.52 -11.63 12.47
N GLY A 52 -7.28 -11.99 12.80
CA GLY A 52 -6.85 -12.22 14.18
C GLY A 52 -6.90 -10.98 15.09
N GLU A 53 -7.07 -9.77 14.55
CA GLU A 53 -7.10 -8.54 15.36
C GLU A 53 -8.26 -7.60 14.96
N ALA A 54 -9.51 -8.02 15.17
CA ALA A 54 -10.65 -7.08 15.15
C ALA A 54 -10.41 -5.83 16.04
N HIS A 55 -9.59 -5.98 17.09
CA HIS A 55 -9.16 -4.92 17.98
C HIS A 55 -8.33 -3.82 17.29
N SER A 56 -7.42 -4.15 16.36
CA SER A 56 -6.54 -3.15 15.75
C SER A 56 -7.25 -2.30 14.70
N LEU A 57 -8.11 -2.90 13.88
CA LEU A 57 -8.94 -2.15 12.93
C LEU A 57 -9.98 -1.27 13.64
N SER A 58 -10.61 -1.78 14.71
CA SER A 58 -11.54 -0.98 15.52
C SER A 58 -10.83 0.23 16.15
N SER A 59 -9.61 0.04 16.68
CA SER A 59 -8.80 1.15 17.20
C SER A 59 -8.44 2.19 16.13
N VAL A 60 -8.10 1.77 14.90
CA VAL A 60 -7.80 2.71 13.80
C VAL A 60 -9.05 3.50 13.42
N LEU A 61 -10.20 2.85 13.33
CA LEU A 61 -11.46 3.53 13.02
C LEU A 61 -11.86 4.51 14.12
N GLN A 62 -11.67 4.16 15.39
CA GLN A 62 -11.85 5.07 16.52
C GLN A 62 -10.91 6.28 16.45
N ALA A 63 -9.64 6.09 16.06
CA ALA A 63 -8.67 7.18 15.87
C ALA A 63 -9.04 8.13 14.70
N LEU A 64 -9.91 7.69 13.79
CA LEU A 64 -10.51 8.53 12.74
C LEU A 64 -11.81 9.22 13.20
N GLY A 65 -12.30 8.96 14.41
CA GLY A 65 -13.60 9.43 14.88
C GLY A 65 -14.78 8.62 14.31
N VAL A 66 -14.54 7.43 13.77
CA VAL A 66 -15.60 6.49 13.39
C VAL A 66 -16.16 5.86 14.68
N PRO A 67 -17.48 5.88 14.90
CA PRO A 67 -18.06 5.28 16.09
C PRO A 67 -17.73 3.79 16.18
N PRO A 68 -17.71 3.21 17.40
CA PRO A 68 -17.45 1.78 17.58
C PRO A 68 -18.38 0.96 16.70
N LEU A 69 -17.80 0.13 15.83
CA LEU A 69 -18.60 -0.65 14.89
C LEU A 69 -19.39 -1.78 15.56
N ASP A 70 -19.07 -2.10 16.82
CA ASP A 70 -19.65 -3.21 17.59
C ASP A 70 -20.92 -2.82 18.36
N ASP A 71 -21.25 -1.52 18.48
CA ASP A 71 -22.43 -1.06 19.21
C ASP A 71 -23.49 -0.48 18.23
N PRO A 72 -24.71 -1.04 18.17
CA PRO A 72 -25.80 -0.49 17.35
C PRO A 72 -26.53 0.72 17.97
N THR A 73 -26.27 1.10 19.22
CA THR A 73 -26.94 2.24 19.90
C THR A 73 -26.02 3.41 20.24
N ALA A 74 -24.72 3.30 19.97
CA ALA A 74 -23.77 4.37 20.23
C ALA A 74 -24.04 5.61 19.35
N THR A 75 -24.68 6.63 19.92
CA THR A 75 -24.64 8.00 19.39
C THR A 75 -23.20 8.52 19.42
N PRO A 76 -22.78 9.35 18.44
CA PRO A 76 -21.47 9.98 18.49
C PRO A 76 -21.35 10.71 19.84
N PRO A 77 -20.24 10.54 20.59
CA PRO A 77 -20.09 11.22 21.86
C PRO A 77 -20.19 12.73 21.62
N PRO A 78 -20.91 13.49 22.47
CA PRO A 78 -20.88 14.94 22.41
C PRO A 78 -19.42 15.37 22.48
N PHE A 79 -19.02 16.28 21.59
CA PHE A 79 -17.65 16.78 21.49
C PHE A 79 -17.26 17.43 22.81
N ASN A 80 -16.63 16.65 23.69
CA ASN A 80 -16.12 17.09 24.97
C ASN A 80 -14.67 16.61 25.02
N PRO A 81 -13.69 17.51 24.93
CA PRO A 81 -12.30 17.14 24.73
C PRO A 81 -11.75 16.42 25.98
N PRO A 82 -11.30 15.16 25.88
CA PRO A 82 -10.59 14.51 26.98
C PRO A 82 -9.14 15.00 27.03
N THR A 83 -8.63 15.19 28.24
CA THR A 83 -7.34 15.79 28.61
C THR A 83 -6.11 14.88 28.40
N ARG A 84 -5.98 14.25 27.23
CA ARG A 84 -4.73 13.76 26.61
C ARG A 84 -4.94 13.82 25.10
N PRO A 85 -3.97 14.21 24.25
CA PRO A 85 -4.23 14.55 22.86
C PRO A 85 -4.60 13.29 22.07
N SER A 86 -5.88 12.96 22.15
CA SER A 86 -6.64 12.07 21.28
C SER A 86 -7.04 12.88 20.04
N SER A 87 -6.05 13.59 19.47
CA SER A 87 -6.24 14.24 18.19
C SER A 87 -6.50 13.16 17.15
N SER A 88 -7.50 13.40 16.30
CA SER A 88 -7.75 12.56 15.13
C SER A 88 -6.45 12.38 14.34
N LEU A 89 -6.30 11.31 13.55
CA LEU A 89 -5.12 11.13 12.70
C LEU A 89 -4.78 12.39 11.88
N ALA A 90 -5.82 13.08 11.40
CA ALA A 90 -5.73 14.33 10.66
C ALA A 90 -5.16 15.54 11.45
N ALA A 91 -5.17 15.48 12.78
CA ALA A 91 -4.78 16.55 13.70
C ALA A 91 -3.44 16.26 14.42
N ARG A 92 -2.70 15.22 14.00
CA ARG A 92 -1.39 14.84 14.57
C ARG A 92 -0.25 15.66 14.00
N SER A 93 0.89 15.71 14.69
CA SER A 93 2.08 16.41 14.20
C SER A 93 2.70 15.68 12.99
N PRO A 94 3.30 16.39 12.02
CA PRO A 94 4.13 15.79 10.96
C PRO A 94 5.37 15.01 11.45
N GLU A 95 5.65 15.01 12.74
CA GLU A 95 6.70 14.19 13.37
C GLU A 95 6.19 12.85 13.92
N ASP A 96 4.88 12.70 14.11
CA ASP A 96 4.23 11.55 14.75
C ASP A 96 4.07 10.37 13.76
N TYR A 97 5.16 9.67 13.46
CA TYR A 97 5.15 8.56 12.49
C TYR A 97 4.34 7.33 12.94
N GLU A 98 4.49 6.89 14.19
CA GLU A 98 3.96 5.59 14.66
C GLU A 98 2.44 5.44 14.48
N PRO A 99 1.58 6.43 14.82
CA PRO A 99 0.14 6.32 14.63
C PRO A 99 -0.25 6.15 13.15
N TRP A 100 0.44 6.85 12.25
CA TRP A 100 0.22 6.73 10.81
C TRP A 100 0.70 5.39 10.26
N ALA A 101 1.88 4.94 10.68
CA ALA A 101 2.41 3.64 10.31
C ALA A 101 1.46 2.50 10.72
N ALA A 102 0.85 2.61 11.90
CA ALA A 102 -0.18 1.69 12.36
C ALA A 102 -1.46 1.78 11.53
N ALA A 103 -1.92 2.99 11.18
CA ALA A 103 -3.22 3.19 10.53
C ALA A 103 -3.25 2.88 9.02
N LEU A 104 -2.19 3.24 8.27
CA LEU A 104 -2.18 3.20 6.80
C LEU A 104 -2.55 1.83 6.20
N PRO A 105 -2.05 0.68 6.70
CA PRO A 105 -2.43 -0.64 6.17
C PRO A 105 -3.93 -0.94 6.33
N TYR A 106 -4.53 -0.50 7.44
CA TYR A 106 -5.97 -0.67 7.67
C TYR A 106 -6.80 0.24 6.78
N LEU A 107 -6.37 1.48 6.56
CA LEU A 107 -7.04 2.40 5.63
C LEU A 107 -7.08 1.81 4.21
N GLU A 108 -5.98 1.22 3.76
CA GLU A 108 -5.91 0.52 2.46
C GLU A 108 -6.83 -0.69 2.44
N ARG A 109 -6.82 -1.51 3.49
CA ARG A 109 -7.68 -2.70 3.57
C ARG A 109 -9.16 -2.31 3.51
N VAL A 110 -9.57 -1.28 4.26
CA VAL A 110 -10.94 -0.76 4.22
C VAL A 110 -11.28 -0.21 2.84
N ALA A 111 -10.38 0.54 2.20
CA ALA A 111 -10.59 1.05 0.84
C ALA A 111 -10.75 -0.05 -0.21
N GLN A 112 -10.16 -1.23 0.02
CA GLN A 112 -10.30 -2.40 -0.83
C GLN A 112 -11.60 -3.16 -0.60
N LEU A 113 -12.02 -3.33 0.66
CA LEU A 113 -13.14 -4.21 1.03
C LEU A 113 -14.49 -3.50 1.14
N ALA A 114 -14.50 -2.20 1.46
CA ALA A 114 -15.73 -1.48 1.79
C ALA A 114 -16.68 -1.40 0.57
N PRO A 115 -17.99 -1.69 0.75
CA PRO A 115 -18.98 -1.56 -0.32
C PRO A 115 -19.09 -0.15 -0.91
N CYS A 116 -18.79 0.86 -0.10
CA CYS A 116 -18.74 2.27 -0.46
C CYS A 116 -17.31 2.76 -0.70
N SER A 117 -16.46 1.94 -1.31
CA SER A 117 -15.04 2.24 -1.54
C SER A 117 -14.80 3.63 -2.13
N THR A 118 -15.61 4.07 -3.11
CA THR A 118 -15.51 5.43 -3.68
C THR A 118 -15.75 6.53 -2.64
N LEU A 119 -16.79 6.41 -1.80
CA LEU A 119 -17.07 7.40 -0.74
C LEU A 119 -15.95 7.41 0.30
N TRP A 120 -15.45 6.23 0.67
CA TRP A 120 -14.36 6.10 1.62
C TRP A 120 -13.07 6.72 1.08
N GLN A 121 -12.69 6.43 -0.16
CA GLN A 121 -11.50 7.00 -0.80
C GLN A 121 -11.62 8.53 -0.94
N ASN A 122 -12.82 9.05 -1.23
CA ASN A 122 -13.08 10.49 -1.24
C ASN A 122 -12.88 11.11 0.14
N TYR A 123 -13.40 10.49 1.21
CA TYR A 123 -13.13 10.94 2.58
C TYR A 123 -11.62 10.93 2.90
N LEU A 124 -10.91 9.85 2.54
CA LEU A 124 -9.48 9.76 2.76
C LEU A 124 -8.73 10.91 2.06
N ALA A 125 -8.99 11.11 0.77
CA ALA A 125 -8.30 12.12 -0.02
C ALA A 125 -8.68 13.56 0.39
N GLN A 126 -9.97 13.87 0.46
CA GLN A 126 -10.47 15.24 0.58
C GLN A 126 -10.60 15.71 2.03
N THR A 127 -10.75 14.80 2.98
CA THR A 127 -10.90 15.12 4.39
C THR A 127 -9.64 14.76 5.16
N LEU A 128 -9.28 13.48 5.27
CA LEU A 128 -8.17 13.03 6.13
C LEU A 128 -6.81 13.58 5.67
N PHE A 129 -6.39 13.24 4.45
CA PHE A 129 -5.07 13.63 3.94
C PHE A 129 -5.00 15.12 3.64
N ASN A 130 -6.04 15.73 3.09
CA ASN A 130 -6.06 17.18 2.84
C ASN A 130 -6.01 17.99 4.15
N THR A 131 -6.71 17.56 5.22
CA THR A 131 -6.60 18.23 6.52
C THR A 131 -5.18 18.09 7.06
N PHE A 132 -4.64 16.87 7.11
CA PHE A 132 -3.29 16.62 7.62
C PHE A 132 -2.21 17.42 6.86
N LEU A 133 -2.25 17.37 5.53
CA LEU A 133 -1.29 18.08 4.68
C LEU A 133 -1.43 19.61 4.77
N ARG A 134 -2.48 20.16 5.38
CA ARG A 134 -2.69 21.61 5.53
C ARG A 134 -2.55 22.11 6.98
N GLN A 135 -2.23 21.24 7.93
CA GLN A 135 -2.14 21.62 9.36
C GLN A 135 -1.08 22.70 9.63
N ASP A 136 0.03 22.68 8.90
CA ASP A 136 1.18 23.58 9.10
C ASP A 136 1.22 24.77 8.12
N ALA A 137 0.05 25.19 7.61
CA ALA A 137 -0.15 26.55 7.10
C ALA A 137 -0.11 27.57 8.26
N GLY A 138 0.92 27.52 9.09
CA GLY A 138 1.03 28.23 10.35
C GLY A 138 0.96 29.74 10.17
N GLY A 139 -0.04 30.36 10.79
CA GLY A 139 0.09 31.65 11.50
C GLY A 139 0.49 32.91 10.72
N GLN A 140 0.76 32.84 9.42
CA GLN A 140 0.90 34.03 8.58
C GLN A 140 -0.43 34.28 7.89
N ALA A 141 -1.13 35.30 8.39
CA ALA A 141 -2.10 36.04 7.59
C ALA A 141 -1.35 36.72 6.43
N ASN A 142 -0.94 35.94 5.44
CA ASN A 142 -0.37 36.47 4.22
C ASN A 142 -1.52 36.98 3.37
N THR A 143 -1.46 38.27 3.07
CA THR A 143 -2.24 39.00 2.07
C THR A 143 -1.99 38.52 0.64
N SER A 144 -1.63 37.24 0.47
CA SER A 144 -1.35 36.58 -0.79
C SER A 144 -2.56 35.75 -1.20
N THR A 145 -2.99 35.89 -2.45
CA THR A 145 -4.05 35.09 -3.10
C THR A 145 -3.67 33.63 -3.34
N ALA A 146 -2.47 33.18 -2.94
CA ALA A 146 -2.01 31.81 -3.11
C ALA A 146 -2.36 30.93 -1.89
N PRO A 147 -2.82 29.69 -2.10
CA PRO A 147 -3.06 28.76 -1.01
C PRO A 147 -1.76 28.47 -0.24
N PRO A 148 -1.83 28.22 1.08
CA PRO A 148 -0.65 27.91 1.87
C PRO A 148 0.04 26.62 1.39
N PRO A 149 1.36 26.48 1.61
CA PRO A 149 2.10 25.29 1.21
C PRO A 149 1.63 24.06 1.98
N LEU A 150 1.76 22.88 1.35
CA LEU A 150 1.45 21.60 1.99
C LEU A 150 2.57 21.23 2.97
N ALA A 151 2.20 20.61 4.10
CA ALA A 151 3.13 20.07 5.08
C ALA A 151 4.11 19.07 4.45
N PHE A 152 3.64 18.29 3.47
CA PHE A 152 4.48 17.46 2.60
C PHE A 152 4.13 17.72 1.13
N SER A 153 5.16 17.94 0.32
CA SER A 153 5.09 18.03 -1.14
C SER A 153 6.19 17.17 -1.77
N PHE A 154 6.17 16.99 -3.09
CA PHE A 154 7.23 16.24 -3.79
C PHE A 154 8.48 17.07 -4.11
N ASP A 155 8.31 18.36 -4.31
CA ASP A 155 9.32 19.34 -4.71
C ASP A 155 10.11 19.94 -3.52
N ALA A 156 9.59 19.83 -2.30
CA ALA A 156 10.30 20.31 -1.12
C ALA A 156 11.53 19.44 -0.81
N PRO A 157 12.68 20.00 -0.42
CA PRO A 157 13.76 19.22 0.16
C PRO A 157 13.31 18.64 1.50
N SER A 158 13.86 17.49 1.89
CA SER A 158 13.66 17.00 3.26
C SER A 158 14.29 17.98 4.25
N PRO A 159 13.61 18.34 5.35
CA PRO A 159 14.11 19.34 6.28
C PRO A 159 15.47 18.92 6.86
N GLU A 160 16.43 19.84 6.88
CA GLU A 160 17.71 19.60 7.55
C GLU A 160 17.47 19.35 9.05
N GLY A 161 17.98 18.24 9.57
CA GLY A 161 17.73 17.82 10.95
C GLY A 161 16.41 17.12 11.20
N ALA A 162 15.62 16.79 10.15
CA ALA A 162 14.40 16.01 10.29
C ALA A 162 14.64 14.71 11.05
N GLY A 163 13.85 14.48 12.10
CA GLY A 163 13.86 13.23 12.86
C GLY A 163 13.54 12.02 11.97
N VAL A 164 13.96 10.83 12.39
CA VAL A 164 13.71 9.58 11.64
C VAL A 164 12.22 9.42 11.32
N GLY A 165 11.33 9.71 12.28
CA GLY A 165 9.88 9.64 12.09
C GLY A 165 9.37 10.49 10.94
N GLN A 166 9.76 11.76 10.86
CA GLN A 166 9.34 12.66 9.79
C GLN A 166 9.82 12.20 8.40
N ARG A 167 11.07 11.71 8.30
CA ARG A 167 11.61 11.17 7.04
C ARG A 167 10.85 9.93 6.56
N LEU A 168 10.35 9.11 7.48
CA LEU A 168 9.52 7.94 7.15
C LEU A 168 8.07 8.32 6.85
N LEU A 169 7.53 9.32 7.55
CA LEU A 169 6.13 9.71 7.43
C LEU A 169 5.84 10.39 6.09
N ARG A 170 6.71 11.30 5.66
CA ARG A 170 6.57 12.04 4.40
C ARG A 170 6.28 11.14 3.19
N PRO A 171 7.13 10.16 2.83
CA PRO A 171 6.87 9.30 1.67
C PRO A 171 5.64 8.42 1.87
N ALA A 172 5.32 8.00 3.10
CA ALA A 172 4.13 7.20 3.41
C ALA A 172 2.83 7.98 3.18
N ILE A 173 2.76 9.23 3.64
CA ILE A 173 1.60 10.12 3.43
C ILE A 173 1.47 10.49 1.97
N LEU A 174 2.56 10.85 1.28
CA LEU A 174 2.52 11.17 -0.15
C LEU A 174 2.02 9.97 -0.98
N ALA A 175 2.49 8.76 -0.67
CA ALA A 175 2.02 7.54 -1.32
C ALA A 175 0.52 7.30 -1.09
N ALA A 176 0.04 7.46 0.16
CA ALA A 176 -1.35 7.26 0.51
C ALA A 176 -2.26 8.34 -0.12
N ALA A 177 -1.89 9.61 0.00
CA ALA A 177 -2.62 10.73 -0.59
C ALA A 177 -2.73 10.59 -2.12
N GLY A 178 -1.62 10.24 -2.80
CA GLY A 178 -1.61 9.98 -4.23
C GLY A 178 -2.44 8.75 -4.63
N ARG A 179 -2.43 7.69 -3.82
CA ARG A 179 -3.25 6.48 -4.06
C ARG A 179 -4.74 6.79 -4.08
N TYR A 180 -5.21 7.65 -3.17
CA TYR A 180 -6.63 8.00 -3.06
C TYR A 180 -7.03 9.22 -3.91
N GLY A 181 -6.11 9.76 -4.72
CA GLY A 181 -6.42 10.82 -5.67
C GLY A 181 -6.48 12.23 -5.07
N HIS A 182 -5.66 12.51 -4.06
CA HIS A 182 -5.53 13.87 -3.52
C HIS A 182 -5.04 14.85 -4.62
N LEU A 183 -5.90 15.79 -5.00
CA LEU A 183 -5.74 16.62 -6.21
C LEU A 183 -4.39 17.35 -6.30
N ALA A 184 -3.96 18.02 -5.23
CA ALA A 184 -2.71 18.79 -5.25
C ALA A 184 -1.46 17.89 -5.37
N ILE A 185 -1.49 16.70 -4.75
CA ILE A 185 -0.39 15.74 -4.80
C ILE A 185 -0.31 15.10 -6.19
N THR A 186 -1.48 14.78 -6.79
CA THR A 186 -1.55 14.30 -8.17
C THR A 186 -1.05 15.36 -9.16
N ALA A 187 -1.45 16.62 -9.01
CA ALA A 187 -1.02 17.71 -9.89
C ALA A 187 0.51 17.89 -9.85
N GLN A 188 1.11 17.92 -8.65
CA GLN A 188 2.57 17.97 -8.50
C GLN A 188 3.26 16.76 -9.15
N ALA A 189 2.70 15.56 -8.98
CA ALA A 189 3.28 14.37 -9.58
C ALA A 189 3.31 14.43 -11.11
N LEU A 190 2.23 14.93 -11.73
CA LEU A 190 2.13 15.09 -13.18
C LEU A 190 3.06 16.19 -13.71
N GLU A 191 3.31 17.24 -12.95
CA GLU A 191 4.22 18.33 -13.31
C GLU A 191 5.69 17.90 -13.25
N LEU A 192 6.07 17.12 -12.22
CA LEU A 192 7.47 16.77 -11.95
C LEU A 192 7.98 15.61 -12.81
N VAL A 193 7.16 14.60 -13.09
CA VAL A 193 7.59 13.38 -13.79
C VAL A 193 8.18 13.63 -15.19
N PRO A 194 7.64 14.53 -16.03
CA PRO A 194 8.21 14.82 -17.35
C PRO A 194 9.66 15.33 -17.32
N ASN A 195 10.05 16.03 -16.26
CA ASN A 195 11.38 16.65 -16.10
C ASN A 195 12.23 15.99 -15.00
N LEU A 196 11.95 14.71 -14.71
CA LEU A 196 12.54 14.01 -13.59
C LEU A 196 14.02 13.69 -13.83
N THR A 197 14.90 14.28 -13.03
CA THR A 197 16.32 13.92 -12.95
C THR A 197 16.60 13.16 -11.65
N ALA A 198 17.82 12.62 -11.50
CA ALA A 198 18.23 11.91 -10.29
C ALA A 198 18.17 12.79 -9.02
N SER A 199 18.33 14.11 -9.16
CA SER A 199 18.31 15.08 -8.05
C SER A 199 17.00 15.87 -7.94
N SER A 200 16.03 15.66 -8.85
CA SER A 200 14.81 16.48 -8.90
C SER A 200 13.84 16.19 -7.75
N VAL A 201 13.92 15.02 -7.11
CA VAL A 201 12.99 14.58 -6.06
C VAL A 201 13.75 13.76 -5.02
N ASP A 202 13.34 13.88 -3.76
CA ASP A 202 13.83 13.06 -2.66
C ASP A 202 13.76 11.56 -3.00
N PRO A 203 14.87 10.79 -2.87
CA PRO A 203 14.89 9.35 -3.13
C PRO A 203 13.81 8.56 -2.39
N ASP A 204 13.40 8.97 -1.20
CA ASP A 204 12.38 8.28 -0.40
C ASP A 204 10.97 8.56 -0.95
N ALA A 205 10.72 9.75 -1.49
CA ALA A 205 9.42 10.15 -2.05
C ALA A 205 9.23 9.73 -3.52
N ARG A 206 10.31 9.39 -4.24
CA ARG A 206 10.27 9.07 -5.67
C ARG A 206 9.33 7.90 -6.02
N SER A 207 9.18 6.90 -5.16
CA SER A 207 8.23 5.79 -5.39
C SER A 207 6.78 6.28 -5.39
N ALA A 208 6.45 7.13 -4.42
CA ALA A 208 5.13 7.74 -4.30
C ALA A 208 4.83 8.65 -5.49
N LEU A 209 5.82 9.45 -5.93
CA LEU A 209 5.71 10.32 -7.10
C LEU A 209 5.32 9.54 -8.36
N LEU A 210 6.13 8.55 -8.74
CA LEU A 210 5.94 7.78 -9.97
C LEU A 210 4.61 7.04 -9.96
N ALA A 211 4.28 6.38 -8.84
CA ALA A 211 3.01 5.65 -8.71
C ALA A 211 1.80 6.59 -8.76
N THR A 212 1.90 7.80 -8.19
CA THR A 212 0.82 8.80 -8.24
C THR A 212 0.60 9.29 -9.66
N ALA A 213 1.68 9.65 -10.38
CA ALA A 213 1.60 10.13 -11.75
C ALA A 213 1.01 9.07 -12.70
N VAL A 214 1.47 7.82 -12.61
CA VAL A 214 0.96 6.72 -13.44
C VAL A 214 -0.52 6.43 -13.14
N ARG A 215 -0.93 6.49 -11.87
CA ARG A 215 -2.31 6.26 -11.44
C ARG A 215 -3.29 7.29 -11.99
N ALA A 216 -2.83 8.50 -12.34
CA ALA A 216 -3.65 9.52 -12.98
C ALA A 216 -4.19 9.07 -14.35
N GLY A 217 -3.58 8.06 -14.98
CA GLY A 217 -4.14 7.40 -16.16
C GLY A 217 -3.84 8.10 -17.49
N HIS A 218 -2.78 8.90 -17.54
CA HIS A 218 -2.31 9.52 -18.79
C HIS A 218 -1.31 8.59 -19.50
N ARG A 219 -1.55 8.32 -20.79
CA ARG A 219 -0.77 7.39 -21.61
C ARG A 219 0.69 7.85 -21.76
N ASP A 220 0.88 9.12 -22.07
CA ASP A 220 2.18 9.77 -22.23
C ASP A 220 3.01 9.73 -20.93
N VAL A 221 2.36 9.89 -19.77
CA VAL A 221 3.00 9.72 -18.46
C VAL A 221 3.45 8.29 -18.25
N TRP A 222 2.60 7.30 -18.55
CA TRP A 222 2.96 5.89 -18.47
C TRP A 222 4.16 5.56 -19.36
N GLU A 223 4.16 6.03 -20.61
CA GLU A 223 5.26 5.83 -21.56
C GLU A 223 6.56 6.52 -21.10
N GLY A 224 6.45 7.69 -20.46
CA GLY A 224 7.58 8.37 -19.83
C GLY A 224 8.21 7.53 -18.73
N VAL A 225 7.40 7.00 -17.81
CA VAL A 225 7.89 6.12 -16.73
C VAL A 225 8.38 4.78 -17.27
N HIS A 226 7.80 4.26 -18.35
CA HIS A 226 8.27 3.03 -19.01
C HIS A 226 9.66 3.22 -19.64
N ARG A 227 9.94 4.38 -20.23
CA ARG A 227 11.31 4.72 -20.66
C ARG A 227 12.29 4.76 -19.49
N LEU A 228 11.89 5.26 -18.32
CA LEU A 228 12.72 5.21 -17.11
C LEU A 228 12.99 3.77 -16.66
N TYR A 229 11.98 2.90 -16.70
CA TYR A 229 12.15 1.46 -16.39
C TYR A 229 13.16 0.78 -17.31
N LEU A 230 13.11 1.07 -18.62
CA LEU A 230 14.03 0.50 -19.60
C LEU A 230 15.47 1.02 -19.47
N ALA A 231 15.62 2.28 -19.04
CA ALA A 231 16.92 2.92 -18.85
C ALA A 231 17.55 2.66 -17.46
N ALA A 232 16.81 2.05 -16.53
CA ALA A 232 17.28 1.84 -15.16
C ALA A 232 18.34 0.73 -15.07
N ASP A 233 19.58 1.11 -14.75
CA ASP A 233 20.67 0.17 -14.45
C ASP A 233 20.58 -0.41 -13.04
N ALA A 234 20.15 0.41 -12.08
CA ALA A 234 20.04 0.03 -10.68
C ALA A 234 18.77 -0.79 -10.43
N ALA A 235 18.93 -1.94 -9.75
CA ALA A 235 17.82 -2.88 -9.52
C ALA A 235 16.68 -2.29 -8.69
N ASP A 236 16.99 -1.42 -7.74
CA ASP A 236 16.03 -0.71 -6.90
C ASP A 236 15.20 0.31 -7.70
N GLU A 237 15.83 1.08 -8.59
CA GLU A 237 15.12 2.01 -9.48
C GLU A 237 14.26 1.26 -10.50
N ARG A 238 14.74 0.13 -11.01
CA ARG A 238 13.96 -0.73 -11.91
C ARG A 238 12.74 -1.32 -11.21
N GLU A 239 12.87 -1.81 -9.99
CA GLU A 239 11.73 -2.32 -9.21
C GLU A 239 10.74 -1.21 -8.86
N ARG A 240 11.24 -0.02 -8.50
CA ARG A 240 10.42 1.15 -8.20
C ARG A 240 9.54 1.56 -9.38
N THR A 241 10.15 1.71 -10.56
CA THR A 241 9.46 2.09 -11.79
C THR A 241 8.49 1.00 -12.24
N LEU A 242 8.86 -0.28 -12.13
CA LEU A 242 7.98 -1.42 -12.40
C LEU A 242 6.69 -1.37 -11.57
N ARG A 243 6.79 -1.16 -10.25
CA ARG A 243 5.62 -1.07 -9.37
C ARG A 243 4.75 0.14 -9.70
N ALA A 244 5.34 1.26 -10.09
CA ALA A 244 4.60 2.44 -10.53
C ALA A 244 3.79 2.13 -11.80
N LEU A 245 4.42 1.51 -12.81
CA LEU A 245 3.77 1.11 -14.07
C LEU A 245 2.62 0.12 -13.85
N ALA A 246 2.73 -0.75 -12.86
CA ALA A 246 1.69 -1.71 -12.49
C ALA A 246 0.42 -1.04 -11.93
N ALA A 247 0.50 0.19 -11.44
CA ALA A 247 -0.65 0.94 -10.91
C ALA A 247 -1.48 1.64 -12.00
N ALA A 248 -1.13 1.49 -13.27
CA ALA A 248 -1.79 2.13 -14.39
C ALA A 248 -3.27 1.71 -14.51
N PRO A 249 -4.20 2.65 -14.69
CA PRO A 249 -5.55 2.34 -15.13
C PRO A 249 -5.54 1.72 -16.54
N GLY A 250 -6.46 0.79 -16.81
CA GLY A 250 -6.52 0.04 -18.07
C GLY A 250 -6.66 0.90 -19.34
N ALA A 251 -7.17 2.13 -19.22
CA ALA A 251 -7.26 3.06 -20.36
C ALA A 251 -5.90 3.65 -20.77
N ALA A 252 -4.93 3.72 -19.85
CA ALA A 252 -3.59 4.22 -20.10
C ALA A 252 -2.68 3.13 -20.66
N ALA A 253 -2.69 1.95 -20.04
CA ALA A 253 -1.94 0.78 -20.49
C ALA A 253 -2.56 -0.48 -19.90
N ASP A 254 -2.30 -1.64 -20.52
CA ASP A 254 -2.60 -2.93 -19.91
C ASP A 254 -1.32 -3.45 -19.20
N PRO A 255 -1.16 -3.20 -17.88
CA PRO A 255 0.01 -3.67 -17.15
C PRO A 255 0.09 -5.19 -17.07
N LEU A 256 -1.02 -5.92 -17.21
CA LEU A 256 -1.04 -7.38 -17.10
C LEU A 256 -0.45 -8.01 -18.36
N ASP A 257 -0.91 -7.61 -19.54
CA ASP A 257 -0.36 -8.11 -20.80
C ASP A 257 1.09 -7.62 -21.00
N TRP A 258 1.40 -6.38 -20.62
CA TRP A 258 2.77 -5.87 -20.57
C TRP A 258 3.69 -6.75 -19.71
N SER A 259 3.23 -7.16 -18.52
CA SER A 259 4.01 -8.00 -17.61
C SER A 259 4.36 -9.38 -18.16
N LEU A 260 3.62 -9.89 -19.15
CA LEU A 260 3.96 -11.12 -19.86
C LEU A 260 5.06 -10.94 -20.91
N GLY A 261 5.29 -9.70 -21.37
CA GLY A 261 6.31 -9.37 -22.37
C GLY A 261 7.75 -9.70 -21.94
N PRO A 262 8.69 -9.81 -22.90
CA PRO A 262 10.07 -10.24 -22.64
C PRO A 262 10.88 -9.27 -21.77
N GLU A 263 10.45 -8.02 -21.65
CA GLU A 263 11.14 -6.98 -20.88
C GLU A 263 10.96 -7.14 -19.36
N VAL A 264 9.88 -7.78 -18.91
CA VAL A 264 9.56 -8.01 -17.50
C VAL A 264 10.01 -9.42 -17.10
N ARG A 265 10.81 -9.52 -16.02
CA ARG A 265 11.28 -10.82 -15.50
C ARG A 265 10.14 -11.61 -14.88
N ALA A 266 10.32 -12.93 -14.71
CA ALA A 266 9.31 -13.80 -14.11
C ALA A 266 8.89 -13.37 -12.69
N GLN A 267 9.86 -13.04 -11.82
CA GLN A 267 9.54 -12.58 -10.47
C GLN A 267 8.85 -11.19 -10.46
N ASP A 268 9.25 -10.32 -11.38
CA ASP A 268 8.73 -8.96 -11.52
C ASP A 268 7.28 -8.99 -12.03
N MET A 269 6.95 -9.93 -12.93
CA MET A 269 5.59 -10.15 -13.43
C MET A 269 4.60 -10.42 -12.29
N ALA A 270 4.97 -11.28 -11.32
CA ALA A 270 4.12 -11.56 -10.18
C ALA A 270 3.84 -10.28 -9.35
N THR A 271 4.87 -9.43 -9.15
CA THR A 271 4.73 -8.12 -8.51
C THR A 271 3.76 -7.22 -9.27
N VAL A 272 3.84 -7.18 -10.60
CA VAL A 272 2.93 -6.38 -11.44
C VAL A 272 1.48 -6.86 -11.28
N ILE A 273 1.23 -8.17 -11.38
CA ILE A 273 -0.12 -8.74 -11.28
C ILE A 273 -0.76 -8.43 -9.92
N VAL A 274 -0.03 -8.63 -8.81
CA VAL A 274 -0.54 -8.35 -7.46
C VAL A 274 -0.75 -6.85 -7.23
N THR A 275 0.16 -6.01 -7.73
CA THR A 275 0.05 -4.55 -7.61
C THR A 275 -1.15 -4.02 -8.40
N ALA A 276 -1.34 -4.50 -9.62
CA ALA A 276 -2.49 -4.17 -10.46
C ALA A 276 -3.80 -4.61 -9.78
N ALA A 277 -3.84 -5.79 -9.16
CA ALA A 277 -5.03 -6.28 -8.46
C ALA A 277 -5.43 -5.38 -7.28
N ARG A 278 -4.46 -4.77 -6.60
CA ARG A 278 -4.68 -3.86 -5.46
C ARG A 278 -4.90 -2.41 -5.88
N ALA A 279 -4.76 -2.09 -7.17
CA ALA A 279 -4.74 -0.70 -7.61
C ALA A 279 -6.06 0.01 -7.33
N ARG A 280 -7.20 -0.64 -7.53
CA ARG A 280 -8.55 -0.09 -7.32
C ARG A 280 -9.51 -1.17 -6.75
N PRO A 281 -10.69 -0.79 -6.24
CA PRO A 281 -11.66 -1.74 -5.71
C PRO A 281 -12.16 -2.78 -6.74
N ASP A 282 -12.25 -2.40 -8.00
CA ASP A 282 -12.72 -3.24 -9.12
C ASP A 282 -11.62 -4.12 -9.73
N THR A 283 -10.34 -3.80 -9.49
CA THR A 283 -9.23 -4.49 -10.14
C THR A 283 -9.02 -5.95 -9.74
N PRO A 284 -9.35 -6.44 -8.52
CA PRO A 284 -9.24 -7.86 -8.22
C PRO A 284 -10.05 -8.74 -9.18
N SER A 285 -11.29 -8.35 -9.48
CA SER A 285 -12.15 -9.08 -10.42
C SER A 285 -11.62 -9.02 -11.85
N LEU A 286 -11.12 -7.87 -12.29
CA LEU A 286 -10.50 -7.71 -13.62
C LEU A 286 -9.26 -8.58 -13.77
N VAL A 287 -8.37 -8.57 -12.77
CA VAL A 287 -7.14 -9.38 -12.76
C VAL A 287 -7.48 -10.87 -12.66
N TRP A 288 -8.47 -11.26 -11.86
CA TRP A 288 -8.90 -12.65 -11.77
C TRP A 288 -9.47 -13.18 -13.08
N ALA A 289 -10.31 -12.38 -13.76
CA ALA A 289 -10.82 -12.73 -15.08
C ALA A 289 -9.69 -12.86 -16.11
N TRP A 290 -8.68 -11.99 -16.05
CA TRP A 290 -7.47 -12.10 -16.88
C TRP A 290 -6.68 -13.37 -16.57
N LEU A 291 -6.46 -13.70 -15.28
CA LEU A 291 -5.80 -14.95 -14.86
C LEU A 291 -6.55 -16.18 -15.38
N GLY A 292 -7.89 -16.20 -15.33
CA GLY A 292 -8.69 -17.29 -15.88
C GLY A 292 -8.40 -17.55 -17.38
N ARG A 293 -8.07 -16.50 -18.15
CA ARG A 293 -7.69 -16.62 -19.57
C ARG A 293 -6.20 -16.86 -19.80
N LYS A 294 -5.32 -16.38 -18.90
CA LYS A 294 -3.87 -16.27 -19.10
C LYS A 294 -3.03 -17.11 -18.13
N TRP A 295 -3.65 -17.92 -17.27
CA TRP A 295 -2.92 -18.70 -16.26
C TRP A 295 -1.82 -19.59 -16.86
N ARG A 296 -2.01 -20.13 -18.07
CA ARG A 296 -1.00 -20.96 -18.77
C ARG A 296 0.26 -20.14 -19.13
N PRO A 297 0.16 -19.05 -19.91
CA PRO A 297 1.30 -18.15 -20.14
C PRO A 297 1.98 -17.67 -18.86
N VAL A 298 1.20 -17.34 -17.83
CA VAL A 298 1.75 -16.92 -16.53
C VAL A 298 2.57 -18.05 -15.91
N SER A 299 2.03 -19.27 -15.86
CA SER A 299 2.73 -20.43 -15.35
C SER A 299 4.01 -20.75 -16.13
N GLU A 300 3.96 -20.68 -17.46
CA GLU A 300 5.13 -20.93 -18.32
C GLU A 300 6.24 -19.93 -18.02
N LYS A 301 5.89 -18.66 -17.85
CA LYS A 301 6.84 -17.60 -17.52
C LYS A 301 7.40 -17.71 -16.10
N LEU A 302 6.60 -18.17 -15.12
CA LEU A 302 7.07 -18.46 -13.76
C LEU A 302 8.03 -19.65 -13.70
N GLY A 303 8.12 -20.43 -14.78
CA GLY A 303 8.95 -21.62 -14.88
C GLY A 303 8.21 -22.90 -14.49
N GLY A 304 8.85 -24.04 -14.75
CA GLY A 304 8.30 -25.36 -14.46
C GLY A 304 8.70 -25.91 -13.09
N GLY A 305 8.19 -27.11 -12.79
CA GLY A 305 8.50 -27.85 -11.57
C GLY A 305 7.87 -27.27 -10.30
N ASN A 306 8.32 -27.77 -9.15
CA ASN A 306 7.70 -27.46 -7.86
C ASN A 306 7.79 -25.97 -7.48
N GLU A 307 8.86 -25.28 -7.88
CA GLU A 307 9.03 -23.87 -7.57
C GLU A 307 8.08 -22.97 -8.38
N GLY A 308 7.95 -23.22 -9.68
CA GLY A 308 6.97 -22.53 -10.53
C GLY A 308 5.53 -22.77 -10.07
N ALA A 309 5.22 -24.02 -9.69
CA ALA A 309 3.93 -24.39 -9.11
C ALA A 309 3.60 -23.62 -7.82
N ARG A 310 4.57 -23.50 -6.89
CA ARG A 310 4.40 -22.72 -5.65
C ARG A 310 4.22 -21.23 -5.90
N ARG A 311 5.00 -20.66 -6.83
CA ARG A 311 4.85 -19.25 -7.23
C ARG A 311 3.48 -18.98 -7.84
N MET A 312 3.00 -19.88 -8.69
CA MET A 312 1.67 -19.78 -9.28
C MET A 312 0.56 -19.91 -8.22
N GLY A 313 0.68 -20.89 -7.32
CA GLY A 313 -0.25 -21.06 -6.20
C GLY A 313 -0.32 -19.82 -5.29
N SER A 314 0.84 -19.28 -4.91
CA SER A 314 0.95 -18.06 -4.10
C SER A 314 0.41 -16.83 -4.82
N LEU A 315 0.61 -16.72 -6.13
CA LEU A 315 0.03 -15.64 -6.94
C LEU A 315 -1.50 -15.71 -6.96
N LEU A 316 -2.07 -16.90 -7.21
CA LEU A 316 -3.51 -17.11 -7.19
C LEU A 316 -4.09 -16.83 -5.79
N GLU A 317 -3.46 -17.33 -4.72
CA GLU A 317 -3.87 -17.03 -3.33
C GLU A 317 -3.86 -15.52 -3.06
N SER A 318 -2.80 -14.82 -3.48
CA SER A 318 -2.62 -13.38 -3.24
C SER A 318 -3.70 -12.53 -3.87
N VAL A 319 -4.13 -12.87 -5.10
CA VAL A 319 -5.20 -12.15 -5.80
C VAL A 319 -6.57 -12.56 -5.25
N ALA A 320 -6.82 -13.85 -5.02
CA ALA A 320 -8.08 -14.35 -4.47
C ALA A 320 -8.37 -13.80 -3.07
N SER A 321 -7.34 -13.59 -2.24
CA SER A 321 -7.46 -13.03 -0.88
C SER A 321 -7.91 -11.56 -0.83
N LEU A 322 -8.08 -10.90 -1.98
CA LEU A 322 -8.62 -9.54 -2.09
C LEU A 322 -10.14 -9.52 -2.22
N PHE A 323 -10.80 -10.64 -2.54
CA PHE A 323 -12.25 -10.71 -2.61
C PHE A 323 -12.88 -10.68 -1.22
N SER A 324 -14.05 -10.04 -1.12
CA SER A 324 -14.85 -9.92 0.10
C SER A 324 -16.27 -10.46 -0.04
N ASN A 325 -16.57 -11.13 -1.14
CA ASN A 325 -17.90 -11.64 -1.45
C ASN A 325 -17.82 -13.15 -1.66
N GLN A 326 -18.61 -13.91 -0.91
CA GLN A 326 -18.67 -15.37 -1.03
C GLN A 326 -19.08 -15.84 -2.42
N THR A 327 -19.83 -15.04 -3.18
CA THR A 327 -20.20 -15.43 -4.56
C THR A 327 -19.02 -15.49 -5.53
N ALA A 328 -17.83 -14.98 -5.15
CA ALA A 328 -16.62 -15.11 -5.94
C ALA A 328 -15.94 -16.49 -5.79
N ILE A 329 -16.27 -17.24 -4.74
CA ILE A 329 -15.62 -18.53 -4.43
C ILE A 329 -15.70 -19.54 -5.59
N PRO A 330 -16.86 -19.75 -6.26
CA PRO A 330 -16.93 -20.67 -7.39
C PRO A 330 -16.02 -20.26 -8.56
N GLU A 331 -15.87 -18.97 -8.83
CA GLU A 331 -14.97 -18.46 -9.88
C GLU A 331 -13.50 -18.66 -9.49
N VAL A 332 -13.18 -18.54 -8.19
CA VAL A 332 -11.84 -18.82 -7.68
C VAL A 332 -11.50 -20.30 -7.86
N GLU A 333 -12.40 -21.18 -7.44
CA GLU A 333 -12.25 -22.63 -7.58
C GLU A 333 -12.09 -23.08 -9.02
N ALA A 334 -12.81 -22.47 -9.95
CA ALA A 334 -12.72 -22.78 -11.37
C ALA A 334 -11.31 -22.58 -11.92
N VAL A 335 -10.64 -21.48 -11.54
CA VAL A 335 -9.25 -21.21 -11.97
C VAL A 335 -8.28 -22.21 -11.35
N PHE A 336 -8.40 -22.49 -10.04
CA PHE A 336 -7.58 -23.50 -9.37
C PHE A 336 -7.78 -24.90 -9.95
N ALA A 337 -9.02 -25.26 -10.32
CA ALA A 337 -9.32 -26.52 -10.99
C ALA A 337 -8.68 -26.58 -12.39
N ALA A 338 -8.77 -25.50 -13.16
CA ALA A 338 -8.13 -25.40 -14.47
C ALA A 338 -6.60 -25.51 -14.38
N SER A 339 -5.99 -24.98 -13.31
CA SER A 339 -4.55 -25.01 -13.08
C SER A 339 -4.05 -26.21 -12.27
N ARG A 340 -4.90 -27.20 -11.94
CA ARG A 340 -4.56 -28.31 -11.03
C ARG A 340 -3.36 -29.16 -11.50
N GLY A 341 -3.10 -29.21 -12.81
CA GLY A 341 -1.92 -29.88 -13.37
C GLY A 341 -0.58 -29.17 -13.07
N VAL A 342 -0.64 -27.92 -12.62
CA VAL A 342 0.52 -27.12 -12.20
C VAL A 342 0.47 -26.88 -10.69
N VAL A 343 -0.61 -26.27 -10.21
CA VAL A 343 -0.82 -25.97 -8.78
C VAL A 343 -1.47 -27.17 -8.13
N THR A 344 -0.64 -28.06 -7.58
CA THR A 344 -1.09 -29.32 -6.96
C THR A 344 -1.38 -29.19 -5.47
N GLU A 345 -0.79 -28.20 -4.80
CA GLU A 345 -0.96 -27.99 -3.36
C GLU A 345 -2.32 -27.32 -3.09
N GLY A 346 -3.26 -28.04 -2.48
CA GLY A 346 -4.62 -27.54 -2.21
C GLY A 346 -4.68 -26.40 -1.18
N ILE A 347 -3.62 -26.23 -0.38
CA ILE A 347 -3.55 -25.24 0.72
C ILE A 347 -3.77 -23.80 0.25
N TYR A 348 -3.34 -23.47 -0.97
CA TYR A 348 -3.50 -22.13 -1.55
C TYR A 348 -4.99 -21.78 -1.74
N LEU A 349 -5.80 -22.73 -2.22
CA LEU A 349 -7.24 -22.54 -2.38
C LEU A 349 -7.96 -22.49 -1.03
N GLU A 350 -7.57 -23.35 -0.08
CA GLU A 350 -8.14 -23.39 1.26
C GLU A 350 -7.97 -22.04 1.98
N ARG A 351 -6.75 -21.48 1.97
CA ARG A 351 -6.45 -20.17 2.57
C ARG A 351 -7.15 -19.02 1.87
N ALA A 352 -7.23 -19.09 0.54
CA ALA A 352 -7.97 -18.10 -0.23
C ALA A 352 -9.46 -18.10 0.16
N ARG A 353 -10.11 -19.27 0.23
CA ARG A 353 -11.50 -19.41 0.67
C ARG A 353 -11.71 -18.86 2.08
N GLU A 354 -10.89 -19.30 3.04
CA GLU A 354 -10.95 -18.82 4.43
C GLU A 354 -10.84 -17.29 4.50
N THR A 355 -9.92 -16.70 3.75
CA THR A 355 -9.74 -15.24 3.70
C THR A 355 -10.97 -14.54 3.09
N ILE A 356 -11.53 -15.07 2.00
CA ILE A 356 -12.73 -14.51 1.35
C ILE A 356 -13.92 -14.54 2.31
N GLU A 357 -14.15 -15.67 2.97
CA GLU A 357 -15.23 -15.85 3.93
C GLU A 357 -15.09 -14.87 5.10
N THR A 358 -13.88 -14.76 5.64
CA THR A 358 -13.64 -13.88 6.78
C THR A 358 -13.77 -12.39 6.39
N ASN A 359 -13.36 -12.01 5.18
CA ASN A 359 -13.63 -10.68 4.63
C ASN A 359 -15.15 -10.42 4.47
N ALA A 360 -15.90 -11.41 4.00
CA ALA A 360 -17.34 -11.30 3.81
C ALA A 360 -18.09 -11.11 5.13
N VAL A 361 -17.66 -11.81 6.19
CA VAL A 361 -18.16 -11.62 7.55
C VAL A 361 -17.91 -10.18 8.01
N TRP A 362 -16.69 -9.67 7.82
CA TRP A 362 -16.35 -8.30 8.19
C TRP A 362 -17.21 -7.27 7.45
N VAL A 363 -17.34 -7.42 6.12
CA VAL A 363 -18.16 -6.51 5.29
C VAL A 363 -19.64 -6.54 5.73
N THR A 364 -20.17 -7.73 6.03
CA THR A 364 -21.55 -7.90 6.48
C THR A 364 -21.79 -7.22 7.83
N ALA A 365 -20.86 -7.38 8.76
CA ALA A 365 -20.97 -6.81 10.11
C ALA A 365 -20.82 -5.29 10.14
N HIS A 366 -19.94 -4.73 9.30
CA HIS A 366 -19.47 -3.35 9.47
C HIS A 366 -19.67 -2.43 8.27
N GLY A 367 -19.87 -3.00 7.07
CA GLY A 367 -19.91 -2.24 5.82
C GLY A 367 -20.95 -1.12 5.82
N SER A 368 -22.18 -1.40 6.22
CA SER A 368 -23.26 -0.41 6.23
C SER A 368 -22.99 0.77 7.19
N LYS A 369 -22.49 0.48 8.40
CA LYS A 369 -22.13 1.51 9.39
C LYS A 369 -21.00 2.41 8.87
N LEU A 370 -19.94 1.80 8.35
CA LEU A 370 -18.83 2.52 7.73
C LEU A 370 -19.31 3.42 6.59
N CYS A 371 -20.17 2.91 5.72
CA CYS A 371 -20.67 3.66 4.56
C CYS A 371 -21.56 4.83 4.96
N THR A 372 -22.40 4.65 5.98
CA THR A 372 -23.20 5.73 6.56
C THR A 372 -22.30 6.82 7.11
N TRP A 373 -21.28 6.45 7.88
CA TRP A 373 -20.32 7.40 8.45
C TRP A 373 -19.52 8.13 7.35
N ALA A 374 -19.00 7.40 6.36
CA ALA A 374 -18.24 7.97 5.25
C ALA A 374 -19.08 8.96 4.44
N ALA A 375 -20.36 8.64 4.19
CA ALA A 375 -21.27 9.53 3.49
C ALA A 375 -21.55 10.85 4.25
N GLN A 376 -21.52 10.84 5.58
CA GLN A 376 -21.68 12.04 6.40
C GLN A 376 -20.42 12.92 6.35
N HIS A 377 -19.24 12.30 6.42
CA HIS A 377 -17.96 13.01 6.54
C HIS A 377 -17.31 13.38 5.20
N ALA A 378 -17.63 12.66 4.12
CA ALA A 378 -17.23 13.05 2.76
C ALA A 378 -18.01 14.27 2.22
N LYS A 379 -19.17 14.58 2.82
CA LYS A 379 -20.02 15.74 2.46
C LYS A 379 -19.65 17.02 3.22
N LEU A 380 -18.79 16.95 4.23
CA LEU A 380 -18.30 18.13 4.93
C LEU A 380 -17.38 18.87 3.96
N LYS A 381 -17.94 19.90 3.31
CA LYS A 381 -17.20 20.87 2.51
C LYS A 381 -16.16 21.57 3.40
N PRO A 382 -15.00 21.94 2.82
CA PRO A 382 -13.93 22.65 3.54
C PRO A 382 -14.42 23.96 4.17
#